data_AF-A0A533U5T9-F1
#
_entry.id   AF-A0A533U5T9-F1
#
_cell.length_a   1.000
_cell.length_b   1.000
_cell.length_c   1.000
_cell.angle_alpha   90.00
_cell.angle_beta   90.00
_cell.angle_gamma   90.00
#
_symmetry.space_group_name_H-M   'P 1'
#
loop_
_entity.id
_entity.type
_entity.pdbx_description
1 polymer ?
#
loop_
_entity_poly.entity_id
_entity_poly.type
_entity_poly.pdbx_seq_one_letter_code
_entity_poly.pdbx_strand_id
1 'polypeptide(L)'
;MNNKRGRRIICYTIILLTTVVMLPCSPTVLSLKTQEQNLLFDSSHQNYFVPQTFFINATLLAQTKKIFQSNESKGLLGQEITKIIQEANKYLKTRPTSVMDKKEVPPSGNKHDFLSLTPYRWPNPNSQNGLPYVFRDGKTNPEIYKIPDKYNLDNMIVMTKILSLAYYFTDNPEYAKKAAELLRVWFLNEDTRMNPNLQFSEIIRGKSEPNPSGVIAGAYIPHLFDAISILENSSSWNQADKQGMQNWFNHYLEWLLSSESGKSESLKIN
;
A
#
# COMPACT_ATOMS: atom_id res chain seq x y z
N MET A 1 -33.91 -7.62 0.61
CA MET A 1 -32.78 -8.31 1.28
C MET A 1 -31.47 -7.85 0.67
N ASN A 2 -30.57 -7.44 1.56
CA ASN A 2 -29.11 -7.52 1.48
C ASN A 2 -28.31 -6.58 0.55
N ASN A 3 -27.64 -5.66 1.26
CA ASN A 3 -26.20 -5.39 1.18
C ASN A 3 -25.68 -4.29 0.24
N LYS A 4 -26.20 -3.05 0.39
CA LYS A 4 -25.56 -1.83 -0.12
C LYS A 4 -25.02 -0.88 0.98
N ARG A 5 -25.08 -1.24 2.27
CA ARG A 5 -24.65 -0.37 3.38
C ARG A 5 -23.18 -0.53 3.82
N GLY A 6 -22.47 -1.56 3.38
CA GLY A 6 -21.09 -1.84 3.83
C GLY A 6 -19.95 -1.13 3.07
N ARG A 7 -20.22 -0.43 1.96
CA ARG A 7 -19.16 0.14 1.09
C ARG A 7 -18.99 1.66 1.16
N ARG A 8 -19.77 2.36 2.00
CA ARG A 8 -19.73 3.84 2.12
C ARG A 8 -19.12 4.35 3.43
N ILE A 9 -18.73 3.47 4.35
CA ILE A 9 -18.23 3.87 5.68
C ILE A 9 -16.70 4.06 5.71
N ILE A 10 -15.97 3.60 4.69
CA ILE A 10 -14.49 3.63 4.69
C ILE A 10 -13.93 4.95 4.11
N CYS A 11 -14.76 5.81 3.52
CA CYS A 11 -14.30 7.05 2.86
C CYS A 11 -14.54 8.35 3.66
N TYR A 12 -15.11 8.32 4.86
CA TYR A 12 -15.48 9.55 5.59
C TYR A 12 -14.73 9.81 6.91
N THR A 13 -13.76 8.98 7.30
CA THR A 13 -13.06 9.14 8.58
C THR A 13 -11.74 9.92 8.50
N ILE A 14 -11.44 10.59 7.37
CA ILE A 14 -10.21 11.37 7.18
C ILE A 14 -10.45 12.90 7.17
N ILE A 15 -11.69 13.37 7.29
CA ILE A 15 -11.99 14.81 7.31
C ILE A 15 -12.96 15.12 8.44
N LEU A 16 -12.43 15.22 9.67
CA LEU A 16 -13.02 16.02 10.75
C LEU A 16 -12.08 16.07 11.97
N LEU A 17 -10.99 16.83 11.83
CA LEU A 17 -10.25 17.35 12.98
C LEU A 17 -9.55 18.67 12.65
N THR A 18 -10.32 19.59 12.05
CA THR A 18 -9.91 21.00 11.89
C THR A 18 -11.15 21.88 11.98
N THR A 19 -11.67 22.08 13.20
CA THR A 19 -12.42 23.29 13.60
C THR A 19 -12.67 23.27 15.10
N VAL A 20 -11.86 24.03 15.86
CA VAL A 20 -12.33 24.60 17.13
C VAL A 20 -12.14 26.10 17.04
N VAL A 21 -13.27 26.77 16.86
CA VAL A 21 -13.41 28.23 16.85
C VAL A 21 -13.44 28.74 18.29
N MET A 22 -12.54 29.68 18.56
CA MET A 22 -12.66 30.85 19.45
C MET A 22 -13.49 30.70 20.73
N LEU A 23 -12.81 30.56 21.86
CA LEU A 23 -13.30 30.96 23.19
C LEU A 23 -12.31 31.95 23.82
N PRO A 24 -12.79 32.97 24.56
CA PRO A 24 -11.97 34.05 25.07
C PRO A 24 -10.96 33.55 26.11
N CYS A 25 -9.77 34.12 26.05
CA CYS A 25 -8.61 33.78 26.85
C CYS A 25 -8.86 34.14 28.33
N SER A 26 -9.21 33.14 29.15
CA SER A 26 -9.10 33.25 30.61
C SER A 26 -7.77 32.63 31.07
N PRO A 27 -7.04 33.24 32.02
CA PRO A 27 -5.71 32.76 32.46
C PRO A 27 -5.72 31.32 33.01
N THR A 28 -6.87 30.83 33.46
CA THR A 28 -7.07 29.44 33.92
C THR A 28 -7.02 28.42 32.77
N VAL A 29 -7.47 28.77 31.57
CA VAL A 29 -7.44 27.90 30.37
C VAL A 29 -6.02 27.80 29.80
N LEU A 30 -5.24 28.87 29.96
CA LEU A 30 -3.84 28.90 29.55
C LEU A 30 -2.99 27.94 30.40
N SER A 31 -3.26 27.87 31.71
CA SER A 31 -2.62 26.95 32.66
C SER A 31 -2.93 25.48 32.37
N LEU A 32 -4.19 25.15 32.07
CA LEU A 32 -4.58 23.77 31.69
C LEU A 32 -3.98 23.35 30.35
N LYS A 33 -3.91 24.25 29.36
CA LYS A 33 -3.21 23.99 28.09
C LYS A 33 -1.71 23.81 28.28
N THR A 34 -1.08 24.54 29.20
CA THR A 34 0.36 24.35 29.50
C THR A 34 0.59 23.05 30.26
N GLN A 35 -0.33 22.59 31.12
CA GLN A 35 -0.24 21.29 31.77
C GLN A 35 -0.45 20.12 30.79
N GLU A 36 -1.42 20.21 29.86
CA GLU A 36 -1.60 19.21 28.81
C GLU A 36 -0.46 19.22 27.77
N GLN A 37 0.10 20.39 27.42
CA GLN A 37 1.27 20.50 26.54
C GLN A 37 2.58 20.05 27.22
N ASN A 38 2.72 20.24 28.53
CA ASN A 38 3.87 19.74 29.28
C ASN A 38 3.80 18.23 29.55
N LEU A 39 2.60 17.63 29.53
CA LEU A 39 2.45 16.16 29.45
C LEU A 39 2.79 15.60 28.06
N LEU A 40 2.84 16.44 27.02
CA LEU A 40 3.12 16.05 25.64
C LEU A 40 4.61 16.11 25.24
N PHE A 41 5.49 16.64 26.11
CA PHE A 41 6.92 16.81 25.83
C PHE A 41 7.81 16.39 27.01
N ASP A 42 7.56 15.21 27.56
CA ASP A 42 8.63 14.49 28.28
C ASP A 42 9.29 13.48 27.32
N SER A 43 10.32 13.94 26.62
CA SER A 43 11.16 13.15 25.73
C SER A 43 12.23 12.34 26.48
N SER A 44 12.27 12.36 27.80
CA SER A 44 13.33 11.72 28.59
C SER A 44 13.13 10.20 28.85
N HIS A 45 12.01 9.62 28.37
CA HIS A 45 11.70 8.18 28.52
C HIS A 45 11.10 7.53 27.25
N GLN A 46 11.67 7.77 26.06
CA GLN A 46 11.26 7.06 24.84
C GLN A 46 11.87 5.64 24.80
N ASN A 47 11.22 4.67 25.43
CA ASN A 47 11.60 3.24 25.36
C ASN A 47 11.09 2.52 24.08
N TYR A 48 10.49 3.25 23.13
CA TYR A 48 9.88 2.67 21.93
C TYR A 48 10.61 3.12 20.66
N PHE A 49 10.84 2.18 19.75
CA PHE A 49 11.36 2.46 18.41
C PHE A 49 10.42 3.41 17.66
N VAL A 50 10.95 4.49 17.09
CA VAL A 50 10.21 5.45 16.26
C VAL A 50 10.64 5.24 14.79
N PRO A 51 9.78 4.67 13.93
CA PRO A 51 10.13 4.42 12.53
C PRO A 51 10.21 5.74 11.74
N GLN A 52 11.09 5.80 10.76
CA GLN A 52 11.16 6.90 9.79
C GLN A 52 10.09 6.71 8.72
N THR A 53 8.83 7.02 9.03
CA THR A 53 7.70 6.87 8.11
C THR A 53 7.53 8.10 7.21
N PHE A 54 6.98 7.87 6.03
CA PHE A 54 6.72 8.87 5.00
C PHE A 54 5.27 9.36 4.98
N PHE A 55 4.28 8.46 5.10
CA PHE A 55 2.85 8.81 5.06
C PHE A 55 2.21 8.86 6.44
N ILE A 56 2.60 7.96 7.34
CA ILE A 56 2.15 7.93 8.73
C ILE A 56 2.99 8.93 9.55
N ASN A 57 2.37 9.63 10.50
CA ASN A 57 3.11 10.46 11.45
C ASN A 57 3.83 9.56 12.48
N ALA A 58 5.17 9.52 12.40
CA ALA A 58 6.00 8.63 13.23
C ALA A 58 5.82 8.84 14.74
N THR A 59 5.77 10.10 15.18
CA THR A 59 5.60 10.45 16.60
C THR A 59 4.23 10.02 17.11
N LEU A 60 3.16 10.29 16.34
CA LEU A 60 1.81 9.87 16.70
C LEU A 60 1.70 8.34 16.73
N LEU A 61 2.38 7.64 15.81
CA LEU A 61 2.41 6.19 15.78
C LEU A 61 3.08 5.62 17.05
N ALA A 62 4.22 6.17 17.47
CA ALA A 62 4.91 5.78 18.71
C ALA A 62 4.09 6.10 19.98
N GLN A 63 3.46 7.27 20.05
CA GLN A 63 2.55 7.63 21.14
C GLN A 63 1.36 6.66 21.20
N THR A 64 0.79 6.33 20.04
CA THR A 64 -0.31 5.37 19.94
C THR A 64 0.09 3.99 20.45
N LYS A 65 1.29 3.52 20.12
CA LYS A 65 1.83 2.27 20.68
C LYS A 65 1.95 2.32 22.20
N LYS A 66 2.51 3.41 22.75
CA LYS A 66 2.64 3.60 24.20
C LYS A 66 1.28 3.51 24.90
N ILE A 67 0.26 4.20 24.37
CA ILE A 67 -1.11 4.18 24.91
C ILE A 67 -1.76 2.80 24.77
N PHE A 68 -1.50 2.10 23.66
CA PHE A 68 -2.04 0.76 23.43
C PHE A 68 -1.46 -0.29 24.39
N GLN A 69 -0.16 -0.20 24.65
CA GLN A 69 0.55 -1.15 25.52
C GLN A 69 0.42 -0.79 27.01
N SER A 70 0.06 0.45 27.35
CA SER A 70 -0.47 0.74 28.68
C SER A 70 -1.90 0.19 28.77
N ASN A 71 -2.30 -0.34 29.94
CA ASN A 71 -3.69 -0.77 30.19
C ASN A 71 -4.71 0.41 30.16
N GLU A 72 -4.31 1.55 29.63
CA GLU A 72 -5.08 2.77 29.44
C GLU A 72 -5.74 2.82 28.06
N SER A 73 -5.49 1.82 27.20
CA SER A 73 -6.12 1.67 25.89
C SER A 73 -7.64 1.43 26.03
N LYS A 74 -8.40 2.50 26.27
CA LYS A 74 -9.86 2.49 26.34
C LYS A 74 -10.44 3.27 25.16
N GLY A 75 -11.66 2.91 24.77
CA GLY A 75 -12.40 3.62 23.72
C GLY A 75 -11.96 3.27 22.29
N LEU A 76 -12.11 4.24 21.38
CA LEU A 76 -12.02 4.04 19.93
C LEU A 76 -10.63 3.53 19.48
N LEU A 77 -9.54 4.01 20.09
CA LEU A 77 -8.18 3.65 19.70
C LEU A 77 -7.89 2.15 19.86
N GLY A 78 -8.22 1.59 21.03
CA GLY A 78 -8.03 0.16 21.28
C GLY A 78 -8.88 -0.72 20.35
N GLN A 79 -10.08 -0.25 19.97
CA GLN A 79 -10.94 -0.94 19.02
C GLN A 79 -10.34 -0.97 17.60
N GLU A 80 -9.80 0.15 17.11
CA GLU A 80 -9.17 0.19 15.79
C GLU A 80 -7.89 -0.66 15.72
N ILE A 81 -7.05 -0.63 16.76
CA ILE A 81 -5.86 -1.49 16.84
C ILE A 81 -6.26 -2.98 16.91
N THR A 82 -7.31 -3.31 17.66
CA THR A 82 -7.84 -4.68 17.70
C THR A 82 -8.31 -5.15 16.33
N LYS A 83 -8.94 -4.29 15.52
CA LYS A 83 -9.32 -4.63 14.14
C LYS A 83 -8.09 -4.88 13.27
N ILE A 84 -7.04 -4.07 13.38
CA ILE A 84 -5.76 -4.29 12.67
C ILE A 84 -5.18 -5.66 13.02
N ILE A 85 -5.14 -6.01 14.31
CA ILE A 85 -4.64 -7.30 14.79
C ILE A 85 -5.51 -8.47 14.28
N GLN A 86 -6.84 -8.31 14.27
CA GLN A 86 -7.75 -9.32 13.74
C GLN A 86 -7.56 -9.56 12.25
N GLU A 87 -7.36 -8.51 11.44
CA GLU A 87 -7.04 -8.66 10.02
C GLU A 87 -5.65 -9.29 9.81
N ALA A 88 -4.64 -8.85 10.56
CA ALA A 88 -3.29 -9.42 10.51
C ALA A 88 -3.28 -10.92 10.81
N ASN A 89 -4.06 -11.37 11.80
CA ASN A 89 -4.23 -12.79 12.11
C ASN A 89 -4.79 -13.62 10.95
N LYS A 90 -5.66 -13.03 10.11
CA LYS A 90 -6.15 -13.71 8.90
C LYS A 90 -5.02 -13.85 7.88
N TYR A 91 -4.21 -12.82 7.71
CA TYR A 91 -3.12 -12.79 6.72
C TYR A 91 -1.93 -13.68 7.05
N LEU A 92 -1.69 -14.01 8.33
CA LEU A 92 -0.67 -14.99 8.72
C LEU A 92 -0.82 -16.33 7.98
N LYS A 93 -2.06 -16.73 7.66
CA LYS A 93 -2.38 -18.00 7.00
C LYS A 93 -2.45 -17.90 5.48
N THR A 94 -2.32 -16.70 4.90
CA THR A 94 -2.46 -16.48 3.46
C THR A 94 -1.16 -16.87 2.73
N ARG A 95 -1.27 -17.58 1.61
CA ARG A 95 -0.12 -17.83 0.73
C ARG A 95 0.34 -16.51 0.09
N PRO A 96 1.64 -16.18 0.10
CA PRO A 96 2.16 -15.08 -0.69
C PRO A 96 1.84 -15.25 -2.19
N THR A 97 1.37 -14.19 -2.82
CA THR A 97 1.11 -14.14 -4.27
C THR A 97 2.23 -13.42 -4.99
N SER A 98 2.36 -13.64 -6.29
CA SER A 98 3.36 -12.97 -7.14
C SER A 98 2.85 -12.76 -8.56
N VAL A 99 3.64 -12.05 -9.37
CA VAL A 99 3.44 -11.95 -10.82
C VAL A 99 3.51 -13.30 -11.53
N MET A 100 3.98 -14.37 -10.87
CA MET A 100 4.04 -15.70 -11.48
C MET A 100 2.70 -16.45 -11.41
N ASP A 101 1.73 -15.94 -10.65
CA ASP A 101 0.40 -16.54 -10.50
C ASP A 101 -0.49 -16.34 -11.73
N LYS A 102 -0.17 -15.39 -12.62
CA LYS A 102 -0.89 -15.24 -13.89
C LYS A 102 -0.65 -16.44 -14.81
N LYS A 103 -1.64 -16.77 -15.63
CA LYS A 103 -1.51 -17.79 -16.69
C LYS A 103 -0.88 -17.23 -17.95
N GLU A 104 -1.22 -15.98 -18.26
CA GLU A 104 -0.76 -15.30 -19.47
C GLU A 104 0.69 -14.84 -19.33
N VAL A 105 1.47 -15.01 -20.39
CA VAL A 105 2.84 -14.50 -20.47
C VAL A 105 2.79 -13.11 -21.13
N PRO A 106 3.42 -12.09 -20.54
CA PRO A 106 3.51 -10.75 -21.15
C PRO A 106 4.15 -10.79 -22.55
N PRO A 107 3.90 -9.78 -23.40
CA PRO A 107 4.46 -9.73 -24.76
C PRO A 107 5.99 -9.83 -24.85
N SER A 108 6.74 -9.50 -23.79
CA SER A 108 8.19 -9.70 -23.71
C SER A 108 8.63 -11.17 -23.71
N GLY A 109 7.71 -12.11 -23.45
CA GLY A 109 8.03 -13.50 -23.16
C GLY A 109 8.52 -13.73 -21.72
N ASN A 110 8.70 -12.68 -20.91
CA ASN A 110 9.17 -12.80 -19.53
C ASN A 110 8.00 -12.72 -18.55
N LYS A 111 7.74 -13.83 -17.83
CA LYS A 111 6.63 -13.91 -16.87
C LYS A 111 6.83 -13.03 -15.63
N HIS A 112 8.06 -12.60 -15.32
CA HIS A 112 8.35 -11.64 -14.25
C HIS A 112 7.88 -10.22 -14.55
N ASP A 113 7.54 -9.90 -15.80
CA ASP A 113 6.95 -8.60 -16.11
C ASP A 113 5.50 -8.55 -15.62
N PHE A 114 5.15 -7.42 -15.00
CA PHE A 114 3.80 -7.16 -14.54
C PHE A 114 2.85 -6.97 -15.72
N LEU A 115 1.68 -7.64 -15.67
CA LEU A 115 0.68 -7.58 -16.73
C LEU A 115 -0.68 -7.15 -16.19
N SER A 116 -1.34 -6.21 -16.86
CA SER A 116 -2.76 -5.95 -16.62
C SER A 116 -3.43 -5.38 -17.87
N LEU A 117 -4.76 -5.38 -17.89
CA LEU A 117 -5.56 -4.79 -18.97
C LEU A 117 -6.21 -3.50 -18.48
N THR A 118 -6.35 -2.53 -19.37
CA THR A 118 -7.10 -1.29 -19.04
C THR A 118 -8.59 -1.61 -18.84
N PRO A 119 -9.23 -1.08 -17.78
CA PRO A 119 -10.57 -1.52 -17.34
C PRO A 119 -11.69 -1.18 -18.34
N TYR A 120 -11.57 -0.11 -19.12
CA TYR A 120 -12.66 0.41 -19.96
C TYR A 120 -12.52 0.04 -21.44
N ARG A 121 -11.74 -1.00 -21.77
CA ARG A 121 -11.58 -1.51 -23.13
C ARG A 121 -12.31 -2.83 -23.32
N TRP A 122 -13.11 -2.92 -24.39
CA TRP A 122 -13.96 -4.07 -24.69
C TRP A 122 -13.73 -4.57 -26.12
N PRO A 123 -14.05 -5.85 -26.41
CA PRO A 123 -14.06 -6.36 -27.77
C PRO A 123 -14.83 -5.44 -28.73
N ASN A 124 -14.22 -5.16 -29.88
CA ASN A 124 -14.79 -4.31 -30.90
C ASN A 124 -15.88 -5.07 -31.70
N PRO A 125 -17.17 -4.68 -31.58
CA PRO A 125 -18.26 -5.36 -32.28
C PRO A 125 -18.19 -5.19 -33.81
N ASN A 126 -17.42 -4.22 -34.30
CA ASN A 126 -17.27 -3.92 -35.73
C ASN A 126 -16.07 -4.66 -36.36
N SER A 127 -15.48 -5.64 -35.66
CA SER A 127 -14.35 -6.42 -36.13
C SER A 127 -14.64 -7.91 -35.97
N GLN A 128 -14.17 -8.73 -36.92
CA GLN A 128 -14.46 -10.16 -36.94
C GLN A 128 -13.88 -10.92 -35.74
N ASN A 129 -12.73 -10.46 -35.22
CA ASN A 129 -12.02 -11.07 -34.10
C ASN A 129 -12.16 -10.29 -32.78
N GLY A 130 -12.95 -9.21 -32.76
CA GLY A 130 -13.11 -8.36 -31.58
C GLY A 130 -11.94 -7.41 -31.29
N LEU A 131 -10.96 -7.26 -32.20
CA LEU A 131 -9.76 -6.44 -32.02
C LEU A 131 -9.67 -5.25 -33.00
N PRO A 132 -8.92 -4.19 -32.65
CA PRO A 132 -8.41 -3.88 -31.31
C PRO A 132 -9.56 -3.50 -30.37
N TYR A 133 -9.38 -3.65 -29.06
CA TYR A 133 -10.44 -3.29 -28.12
C TYR A 133 -10.78 -1.80 -28.17
N VAL A 134 -12.07 -1.49 -28.04
CA VAL A 134 -12.65 -0.14 -28.09
C VAL A 134 -13.01 0.37 -26.70
N PHE A 135 -12.96 1.70 -26.52
CA PHE A 135 -13.29 2.35 -25.25
C PHE A 135 -14.79 2.31 -24.96
N ARG A 136 -15.15 2.03 -23.70
CA ARG A 136 -16.51 2.15 -23.18
C ARG A 136 -16.43 2.74 -21.77
N ASP A 137 -16.63 4.06 -21.70
CA ASP A 137 -16.46 4.79 -20.45
C ASP A 137 -17.35 4.25 -19.32
N GLY A 138 -16.79 4.21 -18.11
CA GLY A 138 -17.45 3.73 -16.89
C GLY A 138 -17.85 2.25 -16.90
N LYS A 139 -17.60 1.50 -17.98
CA LYS A 139 -17.97 0.08 -18.10
C LYS A 139 -16.72 -0.77 -17.95
N THR A 140 -16.54 -1.36 -16.77
CA THR A 140 -15.40 -2.25 -16.50
C THR A 140 -15.56 -3.58 -17.23
N ASN A 141 -14.60 -3.93 -18.09
CA ASN A 141 -14.51 -5.24 -18.72
C ASN A 141 -14.03 -6.29 -17.69
N PRO A 142 -14.82 -7.34 -17.39
CA PRO A 142 -14.43 -8.36 -16.41
C PRO A 142 -13.20 -9.18 -16.83
N GLU A 143 -12.75 -9.10 -18.08
CA GLU A 143 -11.52 -9.76 -18.52
C GLU A 143 -10.29 -9.30 -17.74
N ILE A 144 -10.28 -8.07 -17.20
CA ILE A 144 -9.17 -7.59 -16.37
C ILE A 144 -8.90 -8.51 -15.17
N TYR A 145 -9.92 -9.20 -14.67
CA TYR A 145 -9.80 -10.11 -13.52
C TYR A 145 -9.20 -11.47 -13.88
N LYS A 146 -9.03 -11.78 -15.18
CA LYS A 146 -8.33 -12.99 -15.61
C LYS A 146 -6.81 -12.89 -15.42
N ILE A 147 -6.29 -11.67 -15.31
CA ILE A 147 -4.87 -11.41 -15.03
C ILE A 147 -4.77 -10.86 -13.59
N PRO A 148 -4.26 -11.65 -12.65
CA PRO A 148 -4.37 -11.33 -11.23
C PRO A 148 -3.34 -10.31 -10.75
N ASP A 149 -2.31 -9.95 -11.53
CA ASP A 149 -1.16 -9.18 -11.02
C ASP A 149 -1.55 -7.88 -10.32
N LYS A 150 -2.48 -7.08 -10.87
CA LYS A 150 -2.93 -5.84 -10.22
C LYS A 150 -3.61 -6.09 -8.87
N TYR A 151 -4.51 -7.08 -8.82
CA TYR A 151 -5.17 -7.47 -7.58
C TYR A 151 -4.16 -8.01 -6.57
N ASN A 152 -3.23 -8.87 -7.02
CA ASN A 152 -2.22 -9.47 -6.18
C ASN A 152 -1.26 -8.41 -5.61
N LEU A 153 -0.83 -7.44 -6.41
CA LEU A 153 0.01 -6.32 -5.97
C LEU A 153 -0.69 -5.49 -4.89
N ASP A 154 -1.91 -5.04 -5.16
CA ASP A 154 -2.69 -4.24 -4.22
C ASP A 154 -2.91 -5.00 -2.91
N ASN A 155 -3.29 -6.27 -3.00
CA ASN A 155 -3.53 -7.11 -1.83
C ASN A 155 -2.24 -7.36 -1.04
N MET A 156 -1.12 -7.61 -1.70
CA MET A 156 0.20 -7.74 -1.06
C MET A 156 0.57 -6.45 -0.32
N ILE A 157 0.38 -5.27 -0.92
CA ILE A 157 0.62 -3.99 -0.27
C ILE A 157 -0.24 -3.82 0.98
N VAL A 158 -1.54 -4.10 0.88
CA VAL A 158 -2.47 -4.01 2.03
C VAL A 158 -2.08 -4.97 3.14
N MET A 159 -1.80 -6.23 2.81
CA MET A 159 -1.40 -7.24 3.80
C MET A 159 -0.10 -6.83 4.49
N THR A 160 0.93 -6.42 3.75
CA THR A 160 2.22 -5.98 4.31
C THR A 160 2.06 -4.81 5.28
N LYS A 161 1.24 -3.80 4.92
CA LYS A 161 0.95 -2.66 5.82
C LYS A 161 0.24 -3.07 7.10
N ILE A 162 -0.77 -3.93 6.99
CA ILE A 162 -1.55 -4.39 8.15
C ILE A 162 -0.67 -5.24 9.07
N LEU A 163 0.12 -6.15 8.50
CA LEU A 163 1.06 -6.99 9.24
C LEU A 163 2.17 -6.16 9.91
N SER A 164 2.76 -5.17 9.23
CA SER A 164 3.79 -4.31 9.83
C SER A 164 3.22 -3.49 10.99
N LEU A 165 2.00 -2.94 10.86
CA LEU A 165 1.35 -2.22 11.95
C LEU A 165 1.00 -3.15 13.12
N ALA A 166 0.49 -4.35 12.86
CA ALA A 166 0.21 -5.33 13.91
C ALA A 166 1.50 -5.74 14.64
N TYR A 167 2.60 -5.96 13.93
CA TYR A 167 3.93 -6.14 14.52
C TYR A 167 4.29 -4.96 15.40
N TYR A 168 4.18 -3.74 14.89
CA TYR A 168 4.57 -2.54 15.63
C TYR A 168 3.80 -2.40 16.95
N PHE A 169 2.49 -2.60 16.96
CA PHE A 169 1.67 -2.45 18.16
C PHE A 169 1.81 -3.60 19.17
N THR A 170 2.07 -4.83 18.70
CA THR A 170 2.05 -6.02 19.57
C THR A 170 3.42 -6.58 19.90
N ASP A 171 4.47 -6.13 19.21
CA ASP A 171 5.82 -6.71 19.22
C ASP A 171 5.85 -8.21 18.86
N ASN A 172 4.77 -8.75 18.28
CA ASN A 172 4.71 -10.16 17.89
C ASN A 172 5.50 -10.40 16.59
N PRO A 173 6.60 -11.17 16.64
CA PRO A 173 7.51 -11.35 15.51
C PRO A 173 6.88 -12.09 14.32
N GLU A 174 5.81 -12.86 14.51
CA GLU A 174 5.17 -13.61 13.41
C GLU A 174 4.57 -12.67 12.36
N TYR A 175 4.06 -11.50 12.76
CA TYR A 175 3.56 -10.51 11.81
C TYR A 175 4.69 -9.92 10.96
N ALA A 176 5.84 -9.60 11.58
CA ALA A 176 6.99 -9.08 10.85
C ALA A 176 7.57 -10.12 9.89
N LYS A 177 7.69 -11.37 10.35
CA LYS A 177 8.11 -12.50 9.53
C LYS A 177 7.24 -12.66 8.30
N LYS A 178 5.91 -12.58 8.46
CA LYS A 178 4.97 -12.68 7.34
C LYS A 178 5.07 -11.49 6.39
N ALA A 179 5.16 -10.27 6.91
CA ALA A 179 5.32 -9.07 6.09
C ALA A 179 6.62 -9.11 5.26
N ALA A 180 7.72 -9.54 5.87
CA ALA A 180 9.00 -9.72 5.19
C ALA A 180 8.92 -10.82 4.11
N GLU A 181 8.23 -11.94 4.37
CA GLU A 181 7.97 -12.98 3.36
C GLU A 181 7.22 -12.43 2.15
N LEU A 182 6.17 -11.63 2.35
CA LEU A 182 5.39 -11.03 1.26
C LEU A 182 6.25 -10.11 0.39
N LEU A 183 7.08 -9.26 1.02
CA LEU A 183 8.01 -8.38 0.31
C LEU A 183 9.06 -9.16 -0.48
N ARG A 184 9.65 -10.19 0.12
CA ARG A 184 10.63 -11.06 -0.55
C ARG A 184 10.03 -11.75 -1.76
N VAL A 185 8.87 -12.38 -1.62
CA VAL A 185 8.20 -13.08 -2.73
C VAL A 185 7.88 -12.12 -3.87
N TRP A 186 7.40 -10.91 -3.57
CA TRP A 186 7.02 -9.98 -4.63
C TRP A 186 8.22 -9.29 -5.30
N PHE A 187 9.27 -8.95 -4.55
CA PHE A 187 10.32 -8.05 -5.06
C PHE A 187 11.71 -8.66 -5.18
N LEU A 188 12.05 -9.67 -4.36
CA LEU A 188 13.44 -10.07 -4.13
C LEU A 188 13.75 -11.49 -4.59
N ASN A 189 12.87 -12.43 -4.30
CA ASN A 189 13.06 -13.85 -4.63
C ASN A 189 13.13 -14.03 -6.15
N GLU A 190 14.22 -14.65 -6.62
CA GLU A 190 14.50 -14.75 -8.06
C GLU A 190 13.41 -15.47 -8.84
N ASP A 191 12.82 -16.52 -8.26
CA ASP A 191 11.77 -17.32 -8.90
C ASP A 191 10.41 -16.62 -9.00
N THR A 192 10.18 -15.54 -8.24
CA THR A 192 8.84 -14.93 -8.10
C THR A 192 8.80 -13.42 -8.30
N ARG A 193 9.95 -12.74 -8.26
CA ARG A 193 10.00 -11.27 -8.23
C ARG A 193 9.35 -10.62 -9.43
N MET A 194 8.70 -9.50 -9.22
CA MET A 194 8.29 -8.57 -10.26
C MET A 194 9.51 -7.80 -10.77
N ASN A 195 9.69 -7.71 -12.09
CA ASN A 195 10.68 -6.79 -12.65
C ASN A 195 10.30 -5.33 -12.33
N PRO A 196 11.28 -4.44 -12.07
CA PRO A 196 11.03 -3.07 -11.60
C PRO A 196 10.56 -2.14 -12.72
N ASN A 197 9.45 -2.47 -13.37
CA ASN A 197 8.81 -1.67 -14.42
C ASN A 197 7.33 -2.01 -14.55
N LEU A 198 6.57 -1.15 -15.24
CA LEU A 198 5.16 -1.35 -15.57
C LEU A 198 4.95 -1.29 -17.09
N GLN A 199 5.88 -1.85 -17.87
CA GLN A 199 5.86 -1.76 -19.33
C GLN A 199 4.59 -2.37 -19.95
N PHE A 200 4.06 -3.41 -19.33
CA PHE A 200 2.87 -4.15 -19.81
C PHE A 200 1.67 -4.03 -18.86
N SER A 201 1.59 -2.93 -18.11
CA SER A 201 0.38 -2.60 -17.35
C SER A 201 -0.65 -1.89 -18.22
N GLU A 202 -1.92 -2.13 -17.91
CA GLU A 202 -3.10 -1.57 -18.57
C GLU A 202 -3.06 -1.66 -20.11
N ILE A 203 -2.51 -2.74 -20.66
CA ILE A 203 -2.40 -2.91 -22.11
C ILE A 203 -3.79 -3.03 -22.75
N ILE A 204 -3.83 -2.74 -24.05
CA ILE A 204 -5.05 -2.82 -24.87
C ILE A 204 -4.90 -4.03 -25.79
N ARG A 205 -5.82 -4.99 -25.69
CA ARG A 205 -5.87 -6.14 -26.62
C ARG A 205 -5.91 -5.66 -28.08
N GLY A 206 -5.02 -6.21 -28.91
CA GLY A 206 -4.89 -5.86 -30.32
C GLY A 206 -4.09 -4.58 -30.59
N LYS A 207 -3.42 -4.00 -29.59
CA LYS A 207 -2.42 -2.95 -29.74
C LYS A 207 -1.07 -3.41 -29.23
N SER A 208 0.00 -3.03 -29.93
CA SER A 208 1.38 -3.35 -29.57
C SER A 208 2.05 -2.26 -28.76
N GLU A 209 1.54 -1.03 -28.83
CA GLU A 209 2.12 0.11 -28.16
C GLU A 209 1.90 0.01 -26.64
N PRO A 210 2.89 0.44 -25.83
CA PRO A 210 2.69 0.60 -24.40
C PRO A 210 1.54 1.57 -24.13
N ASN A 211 0.86 1.40 -22.99
CA ASN A 211 -0.14 2.35 -22.55
C ASN A 211 0.44 3.22 -21.41
N PRO A 212 0.80 4.49 -21.64
CA PRO A 212 1.36 5.35 -20.59
C PRO A 212 0.51 5.44 -19.32
N SER A 213 -0.84 5.39 -19.44
CA SER A 213 -1.72 5.40 -18.27
C SER A 213 -1.48 4.22 -17.32
N GLY A 214 -0.89 3.14 -17.82
CA GLY A 214 -0.57 1.95 -17.04
C GLY A 214 0.37 2.21 -15.87
N VAL A 215 1.10 3.31 -15.84
CA VAL A 215 1.91 3.71 -14.67
C VAL A 215 1.05 3.80 -13.40
N ILE A 216 -0.25 4.14 -13.53
CA ILE A 216 -1.21 4.16 -12.41
C ILE A 216 -1.32 2.81 -11.68
N ALA A 217 -0.98 1.70 -12.34
CA ALA A 217 -1.01 0.38 -11.73
C ALA A 217 -0.11 0.28 -10.49
N GLY A 218 0.98 1.06 -10.44
CA GLY A 218 1.92 1.12 -9.33
C GLY A 218 1.66 2.23 -8.30
N ALA A 219 0.55 2.96 -8.40
CA ALA A 219 0.30 4.14 -7.57
C ALA A 219 0.34 3.90 -6.06
N TYR A 220 0.08 2.66 -5.62
CA TYR A 220 0.11 2.28 -4.20
C TYR A 220 1.42 1.69 -3.71
N ILE A 221 2.38 1.41 -4.60
CA ILE A 221 3.69 0.87 -4.22
C ILE A 221 4.40 1.75 -3.16
N PRO A 222 4.40 3.10 -3.25
CA PRO A 222 5.04 3.95 -2.23
C PRO A 222 4.53 3.73 -0.80
N HIS A 223 3.30 3.24 -0.61
CA HIS A 223 2.80 2.94 0.74
C HIS A 223 3.56 1.83 1.46
N LEU A 224 4.44 1.10 0.78
CA LEU A 224 5.35 0.13 1.39
C LEU A 224 6.49 0.80 2.17
N PHE A 225 6.83 2.06 1.92
CA PHE A 225 7.93 2.74 2.61
C PHE A 225 7.75 2.76 4.14
N ASP A 226 6.54 3.08 4.61
CA ASP A 226 6.23 3.07 6.04
C ASP A 226 6.31 1.67 6.62
N ALA A 227 5.81 0.67 5.88
CA ALA A 227 5.82 -0.72 6.33
C ALA A 227 7.26 -1.25 6.44
N ILE A 228 8.12 -0.98 5.44
CA ILE A 228 9.54 -1.34 5.46
C ILE A 228 10.25 -0.66 6.63
N SER A 229 10.01 0.64 6.82
CA SER A 229 10.59 1.42 7.92
C SER A 229 10.23 0.85 9.30
N ILE A 230 8.98 0.43 9.49
CA ILE A 230 8.54 -0.29 10.70
C ILE A 230 9.28 -1.62 10.87
N LEU A 231 9.48 -2.37 9.78
CA LEU A 231 10.13 -3.67 9.80
C LEU A 231 11.64 -3.59 10.09
N GLU A 232 12.31 -2.44 9.89
CA GLU A 232 13.75 -2.29 10.15
C GLU A 232 14.16 -2.59 11.61
N ASN A 233 13.22 -2.51 12.57
CA ASN A 233 13.45 -2.89 13.96
C ASN A 233 13.21 -4.39 14.24
N SER A 234 12.83 -5.17 13.24
CA SER A 234 12.57 -6.60 13.35
C SER A 234 13.77 -7.45 12.95
N SER A 235 14.04 -8.52 13.69
CA SER A 235 14.99 -9.56 13.27
C SER A 235 14.58 -10.28 11.98
N SER A 236 13.33 -10.14 11.55
CA SER A 236 12.82 -10.72 10.30
C SER A 236 13.15 -9.89 9.05
N TRP A 237 13.71 -8.69 9.20
CA TRP A 237 14.11 -7.81 8.10
C TRP A 237 15.60 -7.51 8.21
N ASN A 238 16.41 -8.10 7.34
CA ASN A 238 17.86 -8.01 7.42
C ASN A 238 18.43 -7.00 6.41
N GLN A 239 19.74 -6.78 6.49
CA GLN A 239 20.44 -5.83 5.63
C GLN A 239 20.34 -6.18 4.13
N ALA A 240 20.30 -7.46 3.78
CA ALA A 240 20.15 -7.89 2.39
C ALA A 240 18.74 -7.58 1.86
N ASP A 241 17.69 -7.73 2.69
CA ASP A 241 16.33 -7.32 2.33
C ASP A 241 16.25 -5.82 2.07
N LYS A 242 16.85 -5.02 2.97
CA LYS A 242 16.92 -3.56 2.83
C LYS A 242 17.62 -3.15 1.53
N GLN A 243 18.81 -3.70 1.26
CA GLN A 243 19.56 -3.43 0.04
C GLN A 243 18.82 -3.89 -1.21
N GLY A 244 18.21 -5.08 -1.17
CA GLY A 244 17.41 -5.62 -2.28
C GLY A 244 16.23 -4.71 -2.63
N MET A 245 15.48 -4.25 -1.62
CA MET A 245 14.37 -3.32 -1.84
C MET A 245 14.85 -1.97 -2.36
N GLN A 246 15.93 -1.41 -1.81
CA GLN A 246 16.52 -0.16 -2.31
C GLN A 246 16.93 -0.28 -3.78
N ASN A 247 17.57 -1.38 -4.15
CA ASN A 247 17.95 -1.65 -5.54
C ASN A 247 16.73 -1.77 -6.46
N TRP A 248 15.69 -2.49 -6.02
CA TRP A 248 14.44 -2.60 -6.79
C TRP A 248 13.80 -1.22 -7.01
N PHE A 249 13.70 -0.41 -5.97
CA PHE A 249 13.14 0.95 -6.05
C PHE A 249 13.98 1.88 -6.92
N ASN A 250 15.32 1.77 -6.88
CA ASN A 250 16.20 2.56 -7.75
C ASN A 250 15.98 2.23 -9.22
N HIS A 251 15.92 0.94 -9.58
CA HIS A 251 15.60 0.54 -10.96
C HIS A 251 14.20 0.95 -11.39
N TYR A 252 13.22 0.88 -10.47
CA TYR A 252 11.85 1.31 -10.78
C TYR A 252 11.76 2.83 -11.00
N LEU A 253 12.47 3.61 -10.19
CA LEU A 253 12.60 5.05 -10.36
C LEU A 253 13.30 5.39 -11.69
N GLU A 254 14.39 4.70 -12.01
CA GLU A 254 15.08 4.87 -13.29
C GLU A 254 14.14 4.59 -14.46
N TRP A 255 13.36 3.50 -14.41
CA TRP A 255 12.37 3.19 -15.44
C TRP A 255 11.29 4.29 -15.54
N LEU A 256 10.77 4.78 -14.42
CA LEU A 256 9.77 5.87 -14.40
C LEU A 256 10.31 7.15 -15.06
N LEU A 257 11.58 7.49 -14.83
CA LEU A 257 12.17 8.73 -15.33
C LEU A 257 12.68 8.63 -16.78
N SER A 258 13.05 7.43 -17.23
CA SER A 258 13.71 7.22 -18.52
C SER A 258 12.80 6.65 -19.61
N SER A 259 11.81 5.82 -19.25
CA SER A 259 10.93 5.13 -20.20
C SER A 259 9.97 6.07 -20.91
N GLU A 260 9.52 5.66 -22.10
CA GLU A 260 8.48 6.37 -22.85
C GLU A 260 7.18 6.46 -22.03
N SER A 261 6.73 5.34 -21.46
CA SER A 261 5.52 5.31 -20.62
C SER A 261 5.59 6.25 -19.42
N GLY A 262 6.71 6.24 -18.68
CA GLY A 262 6.90 7.12 -17.53
C GLY A 262 6.93 8.60 -17.90
N LYS A 263 7.67 8.97 -18.95
CA LYS A 263 7.72 10.35 -19.46
C LYS A 263 6.35 10.79 -19.97
N SER A 264 5.69 9.99 -20.80
CA SER A 264 4.36 10.33 -21.33
C SER A 264 3.32 10.51 -20.24
N GLU A 265 3.33 9.68 -19.19
CA GLU A 265 2.41 9.86 -18.06
C GLU A 265 2.70 11.13 -17.26
N SER A 266 3.98 11.45 -17.03
CA SER A 266 4.38 12.67 -16.29
C SER A 266 3.91 13.98 -16.95
N LEU A 267 3.67 13.96 -18.26
CA LEU A 267 3.20 15.11 -19.04
C LEU A 267 1.67 15.25 -19.06
N LYS A 268 0.93 14.27 -18.55
CA LYS A 268 -0.54 14.36 -18.48
C LYS A 268 -0.94 15.30 -17.35
N ILE A 269 -1.68 16.34 -17.71
CA ILE A 269 -2.35 17.23 -16.75
C ILE A 269 -3.65 16.56 -16.33
N ASN A 270 -3.87 16.40 -15.03
CA ASN A 270 -5.12 15.91 -14.45
C ASN A 270 -6.28 16.86 -14.73
#